data_AF-A0A2I0VFU5-F1
#
_entry.id   AF-A0A2I0VFU5-F1
#
_cell.length_a   1.000
_cell.length_b   1.000
_cell.length_c   1.000
_cell.angle_alpha   90.00
_cell.angle_beta   90.00
_cell.angle_gamma   90.00
#
_symmetry.space_group_name_H-M   'P 1'
#
loop_
_entity.id
_entity.type
_entity.pdbx_description
1 polymer ?
#
loop_
_entity_poly.entity_id
_entity_poly.type
_entity_poly.pdbx_seq_one_letter_code
_entity_poly.pdbx_strand_id
1 'polypeptide(L)'
;MASRRSSRSHYKILSSSFSKPRINENLNPNQVLLNVEPSVPDPLPTVSIAPPAPPSVLVRFLQSHLARSFTAADLLHFLRRRLHHHPFFAPYDLHVFFWAASSSDSFRHDHSTYEYMARSLAASCRLDYLRFLLGFLITHPCPCSTSTSAGGSIFSCPRLPHIYRASIAAFTRAGRFDDASQTLADARRSIDGRLDPALYNLIIHAFARRGDHRLAVEWYKAMIKDRVKPDTHTFNILIDSACRNSEFNSAVTWFREMKLKNLEPNAVSFNTLIAGFLRQKRFNEGIGSALEMLDLGFKLTASTCEILIHGLCRDGRNQEAFELLMNFMAKGVVPDEFDCLVLIEMLCAEGKAEKGLEILSLFWEKGKFVGVVTCTTLIEGLRNSGKLDEAYGVMQKMVEKGMLPDRITFNCLIDDLCSFGRTMDANKFRIFATRYGFDPNGATFSILVQGFAGEGKKKEGERVVDEMLDAGFIPNIAVYNRLMEDLQFSK
;
A
#
# COMPACT_ATOMS: atom_id res chain seq x y z
N MET A 1 -48.60 11.28 -19.10
CA MET A 1 -48.09 12.58 -19.61
C MET A 1 -47.39 13.30 -18.47
N ALA A 2 -46.26 13.96 -18.78
CA ALA A 2 -45.26 14.62 -17.92
C ALA A 2 -45.76 15.21 -16.58
N SER A 3 -45.02 15.22 -15.46
CA SER A 3 -43.66 15.77 -15.32
C SER A 3 -43.02 15.32 -13.98
N ARG A 4 -41.82 14.72 -14.06
CA ARG A 4 -40.92 14.46 -12.93
C ARG A 4 -39.98 15.66 -12.78
N ARG A 5 -39.88 16.28 -11.59
CA ARG A 5 -38.76 17.16 -11.23
C ARG A 5 -37.84 16.43 -10.26
N SER A 6 -36.67 16.08 -10.78
CA SER A 6 -35.53 15.51 -10.07
C SER A 6 -34.56 16.64 -9.75
N SER A 7 -34.24 16.85 -8.47
CA SER A 7 -33.16 17.72 -8.02
C SER A 7 -31.90 16.87 -7.83
N ARG A 8 -31.03 16.83 -8.85
CA ARG A 8 -29.65 16.32 -8.75
C ARG A 8 -28.73 17.46 -8.31
N SER A 9 -28.12 17.34 -7.13
CA SER A 9 -27.01 18.19 -6.71
C SER A 9 -25.71 17.69 -7.36
N HIS A 10 -25.04 18.59 -8.08
CA HIS A 10 -23.76 18.34 -8.75
C HIS A 10 -22.60 18.53 -7.76
N TYR A 11 -21.84 17.47 -7.49
CA TYR A 11 -20.49 17.57 -6.92
C TYR A 11 -19.51 18.06 -8.02
N LYS A 12 -18.96 19.26 -7.85
CA LYS A 12 -17.88 19.81 -8.67
C LYS A 12 -16.54 19.20 -8.24
N ILE A 13 -15.87 18.53 -9.18
CA ILE A 13 -14.48 18.10 -9.08
C ILE A 13 -13.59 19.31 -9.40
N LEU A 14 -12.68 19.66 -8.48
CA LEU A 14 -11.64 20.67 -8.68
C LEU A 14 -10.54 20.11 -9.60
N SER A 15 -10.44 20.64 -10.83
CA SER A 15 -9.29 20.47 -11.71
C SER A 15 -8.50 21.78 -11.78
N SER A 16 -7.32 21.82 -11.16
CA SER A 16 -6.39 22.94 -11.24
C SER A 16 -5.64 22.90 -12.58
N SER A 17 -6.05 23.76 -13.52
CA SER A 17 -5.34 24.05 -14.75
C SER A 17 -4.32 25.16 -14.51
N PHE A 18 -3.03 24.81 -14.43
CA PHE A 18 -1.96 25.80 -14.43
C PHE A 18 -1.78 26.37 -15.84
N SER A 19 -1.96 27.68 -15.92
CA SER A 19 -1.96 28.51 -17.12
C SER A 19 -0.53 28.73 -17.63
N LYS A 20 -0.31 28.55 -18.93
CA LYS A 20 0.93 28.96 -19.62
C LYS A 20 1.10 30.49 -19.53
N PRO A 21 2.30 31.02 -19.21
CA PRO A 21 2.53 32.46 -19.26
C PRO A 21 2.58 32.98 -20.70
N ARG A 22 1.92 34.12 -20.91
CA ARG A 22 1.86 34.89 -22.17
C ARG A 22 3.24 35.47 -22.50
N ILE A 23 3.71 35.23 -23.72
CA ILE A 23 4.84 35.94 -24.32
C ILE A 23 4.32 37.29 -24.81
N ASN A 24 4.93 38.37 -24.33
CA ASN A 24 4.62 39.73 -24.76
C ASN A 24 5.56 40.09 -25.91
N GLU A 25 5.08 39.95 -27.14
CA GLU A 25 5.71 40.49 -28.34
C GLU A 25 5.54 42.01 -28.33
N ASN A 26 6.63 42.73 -28.06
CA ASN A 26 6.90 44.09 -28.53
C ASN A 26 8.20 44.56 -27.89
N LEU A 27 9.31 44.53 -28.63
CA LEU A 27 10.40 45.50 -28.56
C LEU A 27 11.32 45.33 -29.78
N ASN A 28 11.60 46.48 -30.41
CA ASN A 28 12.09 46.70 -31.77
C ASN A 28 13.56 46.28 -31.97
N PRO A 29 13.94 45.61 -33.07
CA PRO A 29 15.32 45.23 -33.35
C PRO A 29 16.00 46.34 -34.18
N ASN A 30 16.80 47.21 -33.54
CA ASN A 30 17.93 47.97 -34.12
C ASN A 30 18.31 49.15 -33.21
N GLN A 31 19.32 48.96 -32.36
CA GLN A 31 20.15 49.91 -31.60
C GLN A 31 20.65 49.10 -30.38
N VAL A 32 21.91 48.72 -30.18
CA VAL A 32 23.16 49.44 -30.38
C VAL A 32 24.27 48.39 -30.60
N LEU A 33 25.05 48.58 -31.67
CA LEU A 33 26.32 47.91 -31.94
C LEU A 33 27.43 48.57 -31.12
N LEU A 34 28.38 47.75 -30.62
CA LEU A 34 29.85 47.94 -30.55
C LEU A 34 30.47 47.54 -29.19
N ASN A 35 31.07 46.34 -29.19
CA ASN A 35 32.51 46.10 -28.92
C ASN A 35 32.75 44.79 -28.16
N VAL A 36 32.94 43.68 -28.88
CA VAL A 36 34.00 42.67 -28.62
C VAL A 36 34.30 41.93 -29.94
N GLU A 37 35.56 41.90 -30.35
CA GLU A 37 36.10 41.16 -31.52
C GLU A 37 36.13 39.62 -31.31
N PRO A 38 36.29 38.81 -32.37
CA PRO A 38 35.90 37.40 -32.39
C PRO A 38 37.05 36.45 -32.02
N SER A 39 36.78 35.47 -31.15
CA SER A 39 37.65 34.30 -30.96
C SER A 39 36.97 33.02 -31.46
N VAL A 40 37.73 32.30 -32.29
CA VAL A 40 37.48 31.01 -32.97
C VAL A 40 36.85 29.96 -32.03
N PRO A 41 35.98 29.03 -32.51
CA PRO A 41 35.29 28.08 -31.64
C PRO A 41 36.25 27.01 -31.13
N ASP A 42 36.38 26.89 -29.80
CA ASP A 42 37.08 25.79 -29.17
C ASP A 42 36.36 24.45 -29.41
N PRO A 43 37.10 23.36 -29.67
CA PRO A 43 36.53 22.05 -29.96
C PRO A 43 35.85 21.45 -28.72
N LEU A 44 34.74 20.75 -28.96
CA LEU A 44 33.96 19.98 -27.99
C LEU A 44 34.83 19.27 -26.92
N PRO A 45 34.55 19.42 -25.61
CA PRO A 45 35.32 18.73 -24.61
C PRO A 45 35.04 17.23 -24.67
N THR A 46 36.10 16.48 -24.94
CA THR A 46 36.18 15.03 -24.89
C THR A 46 35.83 14.56 -23.47
N VAL A 47 34.97 13.54 -23.39
CA VAL A 47 34.50 12.92 -22.14
C VAL A 47 35.69 12.44 -21.30
N SER A 48 35.96 13.12 -20.19
CA SER A 48 36.95 12.71 -19.18
C SER A 48 36.31 11.71 -18.20
N ILE A 49 36.94 10.53 -18.07
CA ILE A 49 36.44 9.34 -17.36
C ILE A 49 36.98 9.31 -15.92
N ALA A 50 36.90 10.43 -15.18
CA ALA A 50 37.29 10.50 -13.77
C ALA A 50 36.35 11.43 -12.98
N PRO A 51 36.03 11.13 -11.70
CA PRO A 51 35.30 12.07 -10.87
C PRO A 51 36.11 13.37 -10.69
N PRO A 52 35.46 14.55 -10.64
CA PRO A 52 36.16 15.83 -10.54
C PRO A 52 37.02 15.92 -9.27
N ALA A 53 38.16 16.60 -9.34
CA ALA A 53 39.07 16.74 -8.20
C ALA A 53 38.36 17.39 -6.99
N PRO A 54 38.60 16.91 -5.75
CA PRO A 54 37.97 17.48 -4.57
C PRO A 54 38.39 18.94 -4.36
N PRO A 55 37.51 19.81 -3.85
CA PRO A 55 37.90 21.18 -3.50
C PRO A 55 39.07 21.18 -2.51
N SER A 56 40.05 22.07 -2.69
CA SER A 56 41.22 22.18 -1.79
C SER A 56 40.83 22.37 -0.31
N VAL A 57 39.66 22.97 -0.07
CA VAL A 57 39.05 23.13 1.26
C VAL A 57 38.67 21.77 1.89
N LEU A 58 38.17 20.83 1.11
CA LEU A 58 37.83 19.49 1.59
C LEU A 58 39.09 18.75 2.05
N VAL A 59 40.19 18.84 1.31
CA VAL A 59 41.45 18.18 1.69
C VAL A 59 41.98 18.71 3.02
N ARG A 60 41.94 20.03 3.25
CA ARG A 60 42.32 20.63 4.56
C ARG A 60 41.38 20.20 5.69
N PHE A 61 40.08 20.11 5.41
CA PHE A 61 39.10 19.60 6.36
C PHE A 61 39.40 18.15 6.75
N LEU A 62 39.74 17.29 5.79
CA LEU A 62 40.12 15.89 6.06
C LEU A 62 41.40 15.79 6.90
N GLN A 63 42.45 16.53 6.53
CA GLN A 63 43.73 16.53 7.26
C GLN A 63 43.62 17.02 8.70
N SER A 64 42.62 17.84 9.02
CA SER A 64 42.38 18.33 10.38
C SER A 64 41.54 17.38 11.24
N HIS A 65 40.81 16.44 10.63
CA HIS A 65 39.84 15.58 11.33
C HIS A 65 40.19 14.08 11.29
N LEU A 66 41.02 13.64 10.35
CA LEU A 66 41.54 12.26 10.27
C LEU A 66 43.02 12.25 10.62
N ALA A 67 43.43 11.30 11.47
CA ALA A 67 44.82 11.11 11.83
C ALA A 67 45.69 10.75 10.61
N ARG A 68 47.02 10.89 10.70
CA ARG A 68 47.95 10.51 9.62
C ARG A 68 47.87 9.03 9.25
N SER A 69 47.47 8.18 10.19
CA SER A 69 47.17 6.76 9.97
C SER A 69 45.83 6.45 10.63
N PHE A 70 44.92 5.82 9.90
CA PHE A 70 43.58 5.48 10.39
C PHE A 70 43.12 4.16 9.78
N THR A 71 42.17 3.49 10.44
CA THR A 71 41.60 2.22 9.99
C THR A 71 40.31 2.41 9.19
N ALA A 72 39.82 1.35 8.53
CA ALA A 72 38.52 1.37 7.84
C ALA A 72 37.36 1.71 8.81
N ALA A 73 37.46 1.30 10.09
CA ALA A 73 36.50 1.62 11.12
C ALA A 73 36.49 3.10 11.48
N ASP A 74 37.67 3.73 11.58
CA ASP A 74 37.81 5.17 11.84
C ASP A 74 37.20 6.00 10.71
N LEU A 75 37.48 5.60 9.46
CA LEU A 75 36.88 6.22 8.28
C LEU A 75 35.35 6.08 8.30
N LEU A 76 34.84 4.88 8.57
CA LEU A 76 33.40 4.64 8.64
C LEU A 76 32.72 5.47 9.74
N HIS A 77 33.36 5.60 10.90
CA HIS A 77 32.88 6.46 11.98
C HIS A 77 32.80 7.92 11.54
N PHE A 78 33.87 8.43 10.90
CA PHE A 78 33.90 9.78 10.36
C PHE A 78 32.79 10.02 9.33
N LEU A 79 32.64 9.12 8.36
CA LEU A 79 31.61 9.21 7.33
C LEU A 79 30.20 9.29 7.95
N ARG A 80 29.90 8.43 8.93
CA ARG A 80 28.58 8.37 9.58
C ARG A 80 28.28 9.56 10.48
N ARG A 81 29.24 9.95 11.33
CA ARG A 81 28.99 10.89 12.44
C ARG A 81 29.32 12.34 12.08
N ARG A 82 30.28 12.56 11.18
CA ARG A 82 30.81 13.89 10.88
C ARG A 82 30.46 14.35 9.49
N LEU A 83 30.59 13.47 8.49
CA LEU A 83 30.40 13.87 7.09
C LEU A 83 28.94 13.82 6.64
N HIS A 84 28.19 12.77 7.01
CA HIS A 84 26.82 12.53 6.53
C HIS A 84 25.86 13.70 6.82
N HIS A 85 26.02 14.35 7.98
CA HIS A 85 25.20 15.49 8.39
C HIS A 85 25.82 16.85 8.04
N HIS A 86 26.98 16.88 7.35
CA HIS A 86 27.68 18.13 7.06
C HIS A 86 27.01 18.86 5.88
N PRO A 87 26.55 20.11 6.05
CA PRO A 87 25.74 20.81 5.06
C PRO A 87 26.45 21.03 3.71
N PHE A 88 27.78 21.13 3.72
CA PHE A 88 28.57 21.39 2.50
C PHE A 88 29.34 20.19 1.97
N PHE A 89 29.62 19.19 2.82
CA PHE A 89 30.58 18.12 2.49
C PHE A 89 29.93 16.74 2.38
N ALA A 90 28.68 16.58 2.82
CA ALA A 90 27.93 15.34 2.65
C ALA A 90 27.91 14.82 1.18
N PRO A 91 27.79 15.66 0.13
CA PRO A 91 27.83 15.18 -1.26
C PRO A 91 29.19 14.61 -1.70
N TYR A 92 30.26 14.92 -0.97
CA TYR A 92 31.64 14.52 -1.28
C TYR A 92 32.08 13.24 -0.57
N ASP A 93 31.15 12.49 0.05
CA ASP A 93 31.43 11.23 0.74
C ASP A 93 32.22 10.22 -0.10
N LEU A 94 31.92 10.08 -1.39
CA LEU A 94 32.69 9.21 -2.30
C LEU A 94 34.10 9.77 -2.58
N HIS A 95 34.27 11.08 -2.67
CA HIS A 95 35.60 11.68 -2.80
C HIS A 95 36.45 11.43 -1.54
N VAL A 96 35.84 11.51 -0.36
CA VAL A 96 36.51 11.17 0.91
C VAL A 96 36.89 9.69 0.93
N PHE A 97 36.01 8.81 0.43
CA PHE A 97 36.29 7.38 0.30
C PHE A 97 37.51 7.11 -0.60
N PHE A 98 37.59 7.73 -1.78
CA PHE A 98 38.76 7.56 -2.66
C PHE A 98 40.02 8.23 -2.10
N TRP A 99 39.87 9.42 -1.50
CA TRP A 99 40.99 10.11 -0.85
C TRP A 99 41.63 9.24 0.23
N ALA A 100 40.83 8.52 1.03
CA ALA A 100 41.36 7.62 2.04
C ALA A 100 42.28 6.54 1.45
N ALA A 101 41.91 5.95 0.31
CA ALA A 101 42.73 4.97 -0.40
C ALA A 101 44.02 5.57 -1.00
N SER A 102 44.00 6.83 -1.44
CA SER A 102 45.18 7.51 -1.98
C SER A 102 46.07 8.17 -0.92
N SER A 103 45.55 8.38 0.30
CA SER A 103 46.23 9.13 1.36
C SER A 103 47.29 8.32 2.12
N SER A 104 47.16 6.99 2.14
CA SER A 104 48.08 6.09 2.82
C SER A 104 48.20 4.77 2.06
N ASP A 105 49.44 4.40 1.70
CA ASP A 105 49.72 3.13 1.01
C ASP A 105 49.33 1.90 1.83
N SER A 106 49.24 2.04 3.15
CA SER A 106 48.83 0.96 4.08
C SER A 106 47.32 0.83 4.24
N PHE A 107 46.54 1.84 3.83
CA PHE A 107 45.10 1.82 4.00
C PHE A 107 44.42 0.92 2.95
N ARG A 108 43.45 0.12 3.39
CA ARG A 108 42.59 -0.69 2.51
C ARG A 108 41.16 -0.59 3.00
N HIS A 109 40.24 -0.39 2.05
CA HIS A 109 38.81 -0.46 2.33
C HIS A 109 38.39 -1.90 2.64
N ASP A 110 37.55 -2.05 3.65
CA ASP A 110 36.92 -3.32 3.99
C ASP A 110 35.46 -3.38 3.53
N HIS A 111 34.82 -4.52 3.74
CA HIS A 111 33.42 -4.71 3.38
C HIS A 111 32.48 -3.71 4.06
N SER A 112 32.80 -3.22 5.26
CA SER A 112 31.93 -2.31 6.01
C SER A 112 31.90 -0.91 5.38
N THR A 113 33.06 -0.43 4.92
CA THR A 113 33.20 0.84 4.19
C THR A 113 32.54 0.78 2.81
N TYR A 114 32.76 -0.29 2.04
CA TYR A 114 32.08 -0.52 0.76
C TYR A 114 30.56 -0.61 0.93
N GLU A 115 30.08 -1.38 1.90
CA GLU A 115 28.64 -1.57 2.12
C GLU A 115 27.95 -0.29 2.60
N TYR A 116 28.62 0.52 3.43
CA TYR A 116 28.10 1.84 3.77
C TYR A 116 28.02 2.75 2.55
N MET A 117 29.10 2.84 1.76
CA MET A 117 29.14 3.74 0.61
C MET A 117 28.13 3.33 -0.46
N ALA A 118 28.01 2.03 -0.76
CA ALA A 118 27.03 1.50 -1.71
C ALA A 118 25.59 1.84 -1.28
N ARG A 119 25.26 1.69 0.01
CA ARG A 119 23.94 2.07 0.54
C ARG A 119 23.70 3.58 0.51
N SER A 120 24.70 4.39 0.87
CA SER A 120 24.60 5.86 0.81
C SER A 120 24.31 6.35 -0.60
N LEU A 121 25.08 5.86 -1.58
CA LEU A 121 24.92 6.20 -2.99
C LEU A 121 23.59 5.70 -3.56
N ALA A 122 23.17 4.49 -3.20
CA ALA A 122 21.88 3.93 -3.57
C ALA A 122 20.70 4.73 -3.01
N ALA A 123 20.78 5.16 -1.75
CA ALA A 123 19.73 5.93 -1.08
C ALA A 123 19.64 7.38 -1.60
N SER A 124 20.77 7.96 -1.97
CA SER A 124 20.86 9.32 -2.56
C SER A 124 20.70 9.34 -4.08
N CYS A 125 20.40 8.19 -4.72
CA CYS A 125 20.25 8.05 -6.17
C CYS A 125 21.45 8.53 -7.00
N ARG A 126 22.67 8.52 -6.42
CA ARG A 126 23.92 8.89 -7.12
C ARG A 126 24.50 7.67 -7.84
N LEU A 127 23.86 7.29 -8.94
CA LEU A 127 24.05 5.99 -9.58
C LEU A 127 25.36 5.87 -10.39
N ASP A 128 25.86 6.95 -10.99
CA ASP A 128 27.17 6.92 -11.67
C ASP A 128 28.31 6.69 -10.68
N TYR A 129 28.25 7.37 -9.54
CA TYR A 129 29.14 7.17 -8.40
C TYR A 129 29.05 5.76 -7.83
N LEU A 130 27.85 5.18 -7.77
CA LEU A 130 27.68 3.78 -7.38
C LEU A 130 28.37 2.82 -8.36
N ARG A 131 28.25 3.07 -9.68
CA ARG A 131 28.95 2.30 -10.70
C ARG A 131 30.47 2.41 -10.54
N PHE A 132 31.00 3.60 -10.29
CA PHE A 132 32.44 3.79 -10.02
C PHE A 132 32.90 3.03 -8.78
N LEU A 133 32.12 3.07 -7.69
CA LEU A 133 32.42 2.31 -6.48
C LEU A 133 32.52 0.80 -6.77
N LEU A 134 31.59 0.25 -7.57
CA LEU A 134 31.59 -1.16 -7.94
C LEU A 134 32.80 -1.53 -8.82
N GLY A 135 33.18 -0.68 -9.78
CA GLY A 135 34.41 -0.86 -10.56
C GLY A 135 35.67 -0.84 -9.68
N PHE A 136 35.70 0.04 -8.68
CA PHE A 136 36.80 0.09 -7.70
C PHE A 136 36.84 -1.16 -6.82
N LEU A 137 35.69 -1.66 -6.37
CA LEU A 137 35.58 -2.88 -5.57
C LEU A 137 36.14 -4.13 -6.28
N ILE A 138 35.97 -4.22 -7.60
CA ILE A 138 36.51 -5.33 -8.41
C ILE A 138 38.04 -5.26 -8.50
N THR A 139 38.59 -4.06 -8.66
CA THR A 139 40.04 -3.83 -8.77
C THR A 139 40.76 -3.84 -7.43
N HIS A 140 40.03 -3.56 -6.34
CA HIS A 140 40.54 -3.53 -4.97
C HIS A 140 39.61 -4.34 -4.03
N PRO A 141 39.65 -5.69 -4.12
CA PRO A 141 38.79 -6.56 -3.32
C PRO A 141 38.97 -6.36 -1.81
N CYS A 142 37.95 -6.70 -1.04
CA CYS A 142 38.02 -6.62 0.42
C CYS A 142 39.15 -7.49 0.98
N PRO A 143 40.00 -6.97 1.90
CA PRO A 143 41.03 -7.74 2.59
C PRO A 143 40.50 -8.97 3.34
N CYS A 144 39.21 -9.00 3.63
CA CYS A 144 38.53 -10.08 4.31
C CYS A 144 38.43 -11.39 3.48
N SER A 145 38.82 -11.38 2.20
CA SER A 145 39.14 -12.61 1.45
C SER A 145 40.54 -13.17 1.78
N THR A 146 41.40 -12.42 2.48
CA THR A 146 42.84 -12.73 2.62
C THR A 146 43.37 -12.83 4.06
N SER A 147 42.56 -12.69 5.09
CA SER A 147 43.01 -12.74 6.51
C SER A 147 42.44 -13.99 7.21
N THR A 148 43.21 -14.91 7.79
CA THR A 148 44.43 -14.76 8.59
C THR A 148 45.27 -16.06 8.67
N SER A 149 46.60 -15.90 8.75
CA SER A 149 47.63 -16.86 9.22
C SER A 149 47.71 -18.24 8.55
N ALA A 150 48.79 -18.47 7.79
CA ALA A 150 49.27 -19.76 7.29
C ALA A 150 48.43 -20.54 6.24
N GLY A 151 47.35 -19.95 5.72
CA GLY A 151 46.65 -20.45 4.53
C GLY A 151 45.58 -19.44 4.13
N GLY A 152 45.82 -18.68 3.06
CA GLY A 152 44.86 -17.68 2.57
C GLY A 152 43.50 -18.34 2.30
N SER A 153 42.42 -17.71 2.75
CA SER A 153 41.07 -18.17 2.44
C SER A 153 40.86 -18.09 0.92
N ILE A 154 40.47 -19.20 0.31
CA ILE A 154 40.11 -19.28 -1.12
C ILE A 154 38.74 -18.62 -1.36
N PHE A 155 38.06 -18.13 -0.31
CA PHE A 155 36.66 -17.71 -0.34
C PHE A 155 36.47 -16.19 -0.34
N SER A 156 35.54 -15.74 -1.18
CA SER A 156 35.05 -14.37 -1.30
C SER A 156 34.44 -13.83 0.00
N CYS A 157 34.42 -12.50 0.13
CA CYS A 157 33.85 -11.83 1.29
C CYS A 157 32.34 -12.17 1.47
N PRO A 158 31.89 -12.62 2.65
CA PRO A 158 30.50 -12.99 2.89
C PRO A 158 29.52 -11.80 2.84
N ARG A 159 30.01 -10.56 2.91
CA ARG A 159 29.20 -9.34 2.84
C ARG A 159 29.06 -8.78 1.42
N LEU A 160 29.83 -9.30 0.48
CA LEU A 160 29.81 -8.88 -0.91
C LEU A 160 28.43 -9.04 -1.59
N PRO A 161 27.66 -10.13 -1.33
CA PRO A 161 26.30 -10.25 -1.86
C PRO A 161 25.36 -9.12 -1.44
N HIS A 162 25.49 -8.58 -0.23
CA HIS A 162 24.64 -7.47 0.23
C HIS A 162 24.92 -6.17 -0.53
N ILE A 163 26.19 -5.91 -0.86
CA ILE A 163 26.63 -4.75 -1.66
C ILE A 163 26.01 -4.84 -3.07
N TYR A 164 26.16 -5.98 -3.73
CA TYR A 164 25.60 -6.19 -5.06
C TYR A 164 24.07 -6.16 -5.04
N ARG A 165 23.42 -6.78 -4.05
CA ARG A 165 21.95 -6.73 -3.89
C ARG A 165 21.43 -5.30 -3.76
N ALA A 166 22.03 -4.49 -2.89
CA ALA A 166 21.64 -3.09 -2.71
C ALA A 166 21.82 -2.27 -3.99
N SER A 167 22.92 -2.53 -4.71
CA SER A 167 23.27 -1.80 -5.92
C SER A 167 22.37 -2.17 -7.10
N ILE A 168 22.16 -3.47 -7.35
CA ILE A 168 21.22 -3.95 -8.38
C ILE A 168 19.82 -3.41 -8.09
N ALA A 169 19.35 -3.46 -6.84
CA ALA A 169 18.05 -2.92 -6.47
C ALA A 169 17.93 -1.40 -6.75
N ALA A 170 19.01 -0.64 -6.59
CA ALA A 170 19.02 0.79 -6.91
C ALA A 170 18.97 1.04 -8.43
N PHE A 171 19.80 0.35 -9.20
CA PHE A 171 19.82 0.46 -10.66
C PHE A 171 18.49 0.02 -11.29
N THR A 172 17.89 -1.08 -10.83
CA THR A 172 16.60 -1.56 -11.35
C THR A 172 15.45 -0.61 -11.00
N ARG A 173 15.43 -0.03 -9.79
CA ARG A 173 14.45 1.00 -9.41
C ARG A 173 14.54 2.24 -10.30
N ALA A 174 15.75 2.64 -10.67
CA ALA A 174 15.99 3.78 -11.56
C ALA A 174 15.86 3.46 -13.05
N GLY A 175 15.72 2.18 -13.43
CA GLY A 175 15.63 1.76 -14.82
C GLY A 175 16.94 1.63 -15.59
N ARG A 176 18.07 1.71 -14.90
CA ARG A 176 19.40 1.52 -15.48
C ARG A 176 19.72 0.03 -15.57
N PHE A 177 19.04 -0.67 -16.48
CA PHE A 177 19.15 -2.12 -16.59
C PHE A 177 20.53 -2.59 -17.04
N ASP A 178 21.20 -1.86 -17.93
CA ASP A 178 22.55 -2.21 -18.38
C ASP A 178 23.54 -2.23 -17.22
N ASP A 179 23.49 -1.22 -16.34
CA ASP A 179 24.34 -1.18 -15.15
C ASP A 179 23.96 -2.27 -14.14
N ALA A 180 22.67 -2.60 -13.99
CA ALA A 180 22.22 -3.72 -13.16
C ALA A 180 22.74 -5.07 -13.69
N SER A 181 22.69 -5.27 -15.01
CA SER A 181 23.20 -6.46 -15.70
C SER A 181 24.72 -6.58 -15.58
N GLN A 182 25.44 -5.47 -15.76
CA GLN A 182 26.88 -5.43 -15.56
C GLN A 182 27.24 -5.74 -14.09
N THR A 183 26.53 -5.13 -13.14
CA THR A 183 26.72 -5.38 -11.70
C THR A 183 26.49 -6.85 -11.34
N LEU A 184 25.50 -7.51 -11.95
CA LEU A 184 25.27 -8.94 -11.78
C LEU A 184 26.41 -9.78 -12.40
N ALA A 185 26.91 -9.39 -13.56
CA ALA A 185 28.07 -10.04 -14.19
C ALA A 185 29.34 -9.89 -13.32
N ASP A 186 29.52 -8.74 -12.68
CA ASP A 186 30.62 -8.48 -11.76
C ASP A 186 30.47 -9.30 -10.46
N ALA A 187 29.24 -9.41 -9.93
CA ALA A 187 28.93 -10.27 -8.79
C ALA A 187 29.29 -11.73 -9.08
N ARG A 188 29.00 -12.22 -10.29
CA ARG A 188 29.34 -13.58 -10.73
C ARG A 188 30.85 -13.84 -10.80
N ARG A 189 31.66 -12.81 -11.13
CA ARG A 189 33.13 -12.94 -11.17
C ARG A 189 33.76 -12.85 -9.78
N SER A 190 33.11 -12.15 -8.85
CA SER A 190 33.71 -11.74 -7.57
C SER A 190 33.23 -12.57 -6.38
N ILE A 191 32.08 -13.27 -6.49
CA ILE A 191 31.54 -14.16 -5.46
C ILE A 191 31.89 -15.60 -5.82
N ASP A 192 32.50 -16.31 -4.88
CA ASP A 192 32.77 -17.74 -5.03
C ASP A 192 31.51 -18.56 -4.76
N GLY A 193 31.28 -19.55 -5.62
CA GLY A 193 30.15 -20.46 -5.50
C GLY A 193 28.90 -19.97 -6.22
N ARG A 194 27.75 -20.46 -5.76
CA ARG A 194 26.47 -20.22 -6.44
C ARG A 194 25.89 -18.89 -6.00
N LEU A 195 25.57 -18.03 -6.98
CA LEU A 195 24.86 -16.79 -6.72
C LEU A 195 23.49 -17.04 -6.08
N ASP A 196 23.11 -16.12 -5.18
CA ASP A 196 21.79 -16.07 -4.59
C ASP A 196 20.74 -15.77 -5.68
N PRO A 197 19.69 -16.60 -5.82
CA PRO A 197 18.54 -16.35 -6.69
C PRO A 197 17.96 -14.94 -6.57
N ALA A 198 18.06 -14.36 -5.38
CA ALA A 198 17.48 -13.07 -5.08
C ALA A 198 18.11 -11.91 -5.87
N LEU A 199 19.33 -12.05 -6.40
CA LEU A 199 19.94 -11.05 -7.31
C LEU A 199 19.24 -11.03 -8.68
N TYR A 200 18.94 -12.22 -9.23
CA TYR A 200 18.18 -12.36 -10.47
C TYR A 200 16.75 -11.89 -10.31
N ASN A 201 16.10 -12.25 -9.19
CA ASN A 201 14.72 -11.85 -8.88
C ASN A 201 14.53 -10.34 -8.89
N LEU A 202 15.54 -9.54 -8.51
CA LEU A 202 15.47 -8.07 -8.59
C LEU A 202 15.33 -7.56 -10.03
N ILE A 203 16.06 -8.15 -10.98
CA ILE A 203 16.01 -7.78 -12.39
C ILE A 203 14.73 -8.31 -13.04
N ILE A 204 14.39 -9.58 -12.81
CA ILE A 204 13.16 -10.21 -13.32
C ILE A 204 11.93 -9.42 -12.84
N HIS A 205 11.87 -9.08 -11.55
CA HIS A 205 10.77 -8.30 -10.97
C HIS A 205 10.68 -6.89 -11.55
N ALA A 206 11.82 -6.26 -11.84
CA ALA A 206 11.83 -4.92 -12.41
C ALA A 206 11.28 -4.89 -13.84
N PHE A 207 11.62 -5.88 -14.68
CA PHE A 207 10.99 -6.04 -16.01
C PHE A 207 9.52 -6.43 -15.90
N ALA A 208 9.17 -7.35 -14.99
CA ALA A 208 7.78 -7.73 -14.72
C ALA A 208 6.90 -6.52 -14.35
N ARG A 209 7.41 -5.61 -13.50
CA ARG A 209 6.70 -4.39 -13.11
C ARG A 209 6.50 -3.38 -14.25
N ARG A 210 7.33 -3.42 -15.29
CA ARG A 210 7.22 -2.56 -16.48
C ARG A 210 6.27 -3.12 -17.55
N GLY A 211 5.82 -4.37 -17.39
CA GLY A 211 5.03 -5.06 -18.41
C GLY A 211 5.88 -5.85 -19.41
N ASP A 212 7.21 -5.88 -19.26
CA ASP A 212 8.09 -6.58 -20.20
C ASP A 212 8.20 -8.08 -19.84
N HIS A 213 7.11 -8.84 -19.97
CA HIS A 213 7.10 -10.28 -19.63
C HIS A 213 8.19 -11.07 -20.39
N ARG A 214 8.35 -10.79 -21.69
CA ARG A 214 9.36 -11.41 -22.54
C ARG A 214 10.78 -11.28 -21.97
N LEU A 215 11.16 -10.07 -21.53
CA LEU A 215 12.48 -9.82 -20.94
C LEU A 215 12.61 -10.49 -19.57
N ALA A 216 11.55 -10.51 -18.76
CA ALA A 216 11.54 -11.25 -17.49
C ALA A 216 11.82 -12.75 -17.70
N VAL A 217 11.21 -13.35 -18.75
CA VAL A 217 11.46 -14.76 -19.13
C VAL A 217 12.87 -14.97 -19.67
N GLU A 218 13.44 -14.02 -20.41
CA GLU A 218 14.85 -14.09 -20.85
C GLU A 218 15.82 -14.09 -19.66
N TRP A 219 15.57 -13.25 -18.64
CA TRP A 219 16.36 -13.24 -17.41
C TRP A 219 16.18 -14.51 -16.58
N TYR A 220 15.00 -15.11 -16.57
CA TYR A 220 14.80 -16.45 -16.01
C TYR A 220 15.64 -17.49 -16.76
N LYS A 221 15.64 -17.49 -18.10
CA LYS A 221 16.49 -18.41 -18.89
C LYS A 221 17.98 -18.19 -18.62
N ALA A 222 18.41 -16.93 -18.46
CA ALA A 222 19.78 -16.60 -18.09
C ALA A 222 20.15 -17.15 -16.70
N MET A 223 19.25 -17.02 -15.71
CA MET A 223 19.41 -17.60 -14.37
C MET A 223 19.63 -19.12 -14.42
N ILE A 224 18.86 -19.83 -15.24
CA ILE A 224 19.02 -21.29 -15.44
C ILE A 224 20.34 -21.62 -16.14
N LYS A 225 20.72 -20.87 -17.18
CA LYS A 225 21.99 -21.03 -17.91
C LYS A 225 23.18 -20.88 -16.97
N ASP A 226 23.11 -19.93 -16.06
CA ASP A 226 24.12 -19.67 -15.03
C ASP A 226 24.06 -20.67 -13.86
N ARG A 227 23.24 -21.73 -13.97
CA ARG A 227 23.05 -22.76 -12.96
C ARG A 227 22.60 -22.19 -11.62
N VAL A 228 21.88 -21.07 -11.59
CA VAL A 228 21.23 -20.54 -10.39
C VAL A 228 19.83 -21.19 -10.27
N LYS A 229 19.49 -21.71 -9.08
CA LYS A 229 18.26 -22.49 -8.89
C LYS A 229 17.12 -21.50 -8.63
N PRO A 230 16.03 -21.49 -9.42
CA PRO A 230 14.89 -20.64 -9.12
C PRO A 230 14.26 -21.05 -7.80
N ASP A 231 13.70 -20.06 -7.12
CA ASP A 231 12.95 -20.23 -5.88
C ASP A 231 11.46 -19.91 -6.09
N THR A 232 10.63 -20.13 -5.07
CA THR A 232 9.20 -19.80 -5.09
C THR A 232 8.94 -18.34 -5.45
N HIS A 233 9.81 -17.42 -5.01
CA HIS A 233 9.67 -16.00 -5.33
C HIS A 233 9.87 -15.72 -6.83
N THR A 234 10.82 -16.40 -7.47
CA THR A 234 11.08 -16.33 -8.92
C THR A 234 9.80 -16.64 -9.71
N PHE A 235 9.14 -17.76 -9.39
CA PHE A 235 7.92 -18.18 -10.08
C PHE A 235 6.75 -17.24 -9.78
N ASN A 236 6.59 -16.76 -8.54
CA ASN A 236 5.54 -15.80 -8.20
C ASN A 236 5.67 -14.50 -9.01
N ILE A 237 6.90 -14.01 -9.24
CA ILE A 237 7.16 -12.87 -10.12
C ILE A 237 6.73 -13.17 -11.57
N LEU A 238 7.11 -14.34 -12.10
CA LEU A 238 6.78 -14.72 -13.48
C LEU A 238 5.28 -14.93 -13.71
N ILE A 239 4.58 -15.54 -12.74
CA ILE A 239 3.13 -15.72 -12.77
C ILE A 239 2.44 -14.36 -12.74
N ASP A 240 2.77 -13.48 -11.79
CA ASP A 240 2.19 -12.13 -11.72
C ASP A 240 2.46 -11.33 -13.02
N SER A 241 3.69 -11.40 -13.54
CA SER A 241 4.09 -10.80 -14.80
C SER A 241 3.25 -11.30 -15.98
N ALA A 242 3.09 -12.62 -16.12
CA ALA A 242 2.28 -13.22 -17.17
C ALA A 242 0.80 -12.79 -17.07
N CYS A 243 0.26 -12.78 -15.85
CA CYS A 243 -1.13 -12.38 -15.60
C CYS A 243 -1.39 -10.92 -15.97
N ARG A 244 -0.45 -10.00 -15.69
CA ARG A 244 -0.58 -8.57 -16.04
C ARG A 244 -0.48 -8.30 -17.54
N ASN A 245 0.21 -9.16 -18.28
CA ASN A 245 0.39 -9.03 -19.74
C ASN A 245 -0.63 -9.85 -20.54
N SER A 246 -1.70 -10.32 -19.91
CA SER A 246 -2.72 -11.16 -20.54
C SER A 246 -2.18 -12.49 -21.11
N GLU A 247 -0.95 -12.89 -20.76
CA GLU A 247 -0.32 -14.14 -21.19
C GLU A 247 -0.70 -15.29 -20.26
N PHE A 248 -1.99 -15.59 -20.19
CA PHE A 248 -2.50 -16.47 -19.15
C PHE A 248 -1.99 -17.92 -19.21
N ASN A 249 -1.91 -18.48 -20.41
CA ASN A 249 -1.39 -19.84 -20.60
C ASN A 249 0.07 -19.94 -20.12
N SER A 250 0.82 -18.86 -20.20
CA SER A 250 2.16 -18.73 -19.62
C SER A 250 2.10 -18.82 -18.09
N ALA A 251 1.18 -18.07 -17.44
CA ALA A 251 1.02 -18.09 -15.98
C ALA A 251 0.72 -19.50 -15.42
N VAL A 252 -0.18 -20.26 -16.05
CA VAL A 252 -0.47 -21.64 -15.63
C VAL A 252 0.71 -22.56 -15.89
N THR A 253 1.42 -22.36 -17.01
CA THR A 253 2.65 -23.12 -17.29
C THR A 253 3.71 -22.87 -16.23
N TRP A 254 3.90 -21.62 -15.80
CA TRP A 254 4.84 -21.27 -14.72
C TRP A 254 4.44 -21.90 -13.39
N PHE A 255 3.15 -21.90 -13.04
CA PHE A 255 2.65 -22.54 -11.82
C PHE A 255 2.86 -24.06 -11.84
N ARG A 256 2.66 -24.71 -13.00
CA ARG A 256 2.96 -26.15 -13.19
C ARG A 256 4.46 -26.43 -13.14
N GLU A 257 5.28 -25.60 -13.79
CA GLU A 257 6.74 -25.75 -13.79
C GLU A 257 7.31 -25.62 -12.37
N MET A 258 6.77 -24.71 -11.57
CA MET A 258 7.11 -24.58 -10.15
C MET A 258 6.93 -25.92 -9.41
N LYS A 259 5.76 -26.56 -9.58
CA LYS A 259 5.48 -27.88 -8.98
C LYS A 259 6.42 -28.97 -9.52
N LEU A 260 6.67 -28.99 -10.84
CA LEU A 260 7.59 -29.97 -11.46
C LEU A 260 9.03 -29.84 -10.96
N LYS A 261 9.45 -28.64 -10.53
CA LYS A 261 10.75 -28.42 -9.90
C LYS A 261 10.77 -28.73 -8.40
N ASN A 262 9.72 -29.36 -7.87
CA ASN A 262 9.52 -29.65 -6.45
C ASN A 262 9.58 -28.40 -5.56
N LEU A 263 9.15 -27.25 -6.09
CA LEU A 263 8.96 -26.04 -5.29
C LEU A 263 7.50 -26.02 -4.84
N GLU A 264 7.28 -26.00 -3.53
CA GLU A 264 5.94 -26.00 -2.96
C GLU A 264 5.28 -24.64 -3.16
N PRO A 265 4.11 -24.58 -3.83
CA PRO A 265 3.29 -23.38 -3.89
C PRO A 265 2.89 -22.95 -2.47
N ASN A 266 2.94 -21.65 -2.21
CA ASN A 266 2.45 -21.08 -0.96
C ASN A 266 1.19 -20.23 -1.21
N ALA A 267 0.63 -19.66 -0.14
CA ALA A 267 -0.55 -18.78 -0.25
C ALA A 267 -0.33 -17.61 -1.23
N VAL A 268 0.90 -17.07 -1.31
CA VAL A 268 1.23 -16.00 -2.27
C VAL A 268 1.18 -16.51 -3.71
N SER A 269 1.67 -17.72 -3.99
CA SER A 269 1.60 -18.34 -5.32
C SER A 269 0.15 -18.51 -5.79
N PHE A 270 -0.71 -19.06 -4.93
CA PHE A 270 -2.14 -19.20 -5.24
C PHE A 270 -2.84 -17.86 -5.40
N ASN A 271 -2.67 -16.93 -4.45
CA ASN A 271 -3.30 -15.61 -4.51
C ASN A 271 -2.88 -14.83 -5.77
N THR A 272 -1.62 -14.97 -6.20
CA THR A 272 -1.12 -14.36 -7.43
C THR A 272 -1.83 -14.92 -8.66
N LEU A 273 -1.96 -16.25 -8.74
CA LEU A 273 -2.64 -16.92 -9.84
C LEU A 273 -4.15 -16.59 -9.86
N ILE A 274 -4.81 -16.65 -8.71
CA ILE A 274 -6.24 -16.30 -8.53
C ILE A 274 -6.48 -14.85 -8.94
N ALA A 275 -5.68 -13.90 -8.47
CA ALA A 275 -5.80 -12.49 -8.88
C ALA A 275 -5.63 -12.32 -10.40
N GLY A 276 -4.74 -13.12 -11.00
CA GLY A 276 -4.56 -13.17 -12.45
C GLY A 276 -5.80 -13.64 -13.20
N PHE A 277 -6.43 -14.71 -12.76
CA PHE A 277 -7.70 -15.21 -13.32
C PHE A 277 -8.81 -14.16 -13.26
N LEU A 278 -8.96 -13.52 -12.11
CA LEU A 278 -10.02 -12.53 -11.84
C LEU A 278 -9.86 -11.29 -12.71
N ARG A 279 -8.61 -10.81 -12.93
CA ARG A 279 -8.32 -9.70 -13.86
C ARG A 279 -8.74 -9.98 -15.30
N GLN A 280 -8.70 -11.23 -15.72
CA GLN A 280 -9.08 -11.65 -17.07
C GLN A 280 -10.51 -12.16 -17.16
N LYS A 281 -11.32 -11.95 -16.12
CA LYS A 281 -12.71 -12.42 -16.05
C LYS A 281 -12.87 -13.94 -16.16
N ARG A 282 -11.82 -14.70 -15.83
CA ARG A 282 -11.81 -16.17 -15.80
C ARG A 282 -12.15 -16.68 -14.40
N PHE A 283 -13.30 -16.24 -13.89
CA PHE A 283 -13.68 -16.40 -12.48
C PHE A 283 -13.75 -17.87 -12.02
N ASN A 284 -14.30 -18.76 -12.85
CA ASN A 284 -14.44 -20.18 -12.51
C ASN A 284 -13.09 -20.85 -12.24
N GLU A 285 -12.06 -20.46 -12.96
CA GLU A 285 -10.72 -21.02 -12.79
C GLU A 285 -10.00 -20.40 -11.58
N GLY A 286 -10.28 -19.13 -11.28
CA GLY A 286 -9.85 -18.50 -10.02
C GLY A 286 -10.47 -19.19 -8.80
N ILE A 287 -11.77 -19.48 -8.85
CA ILE A 287 -12.47 -20.24 -7.81
C ILE A 287 -11.92 -21.67 -7.74
N GLY A 288 -11.73 -22.34 -8.88
CA GLY A 288 -11.14 -23.67 -8.96
C GLY A 288 -9.74 -23.74 -8.33
N SER A 289 -8.92 -22.71 -8.52
CA SER A 289 -7.59 -22.62 -7.90
C SER A 289 -7.64 -22.44 -6.38
N ALA A 290 -8.66 -21.73 -5.87
CA ALA A 290 -8.89 -21.61 -4.44
C ALA A 290 -9.40 -22.92 -3.82
N LEU A 291 -10.19 -23.70 -4.58
CA LEU A 291 -10.60 -25.04 -4.17
C LEU A 291 -9.41 -26.01 -4.19
N GLU A 292 -8.57 -25.97 -5.22
CA GLU A 292 -7.33 -26.76 -5.26
C GLU A 292 -6.39 -26.42 -4.08
N MET A 293 -6.31 -25.13 -3.71
CA MET A 293 -5.57 -24.69 -2.53
C MET A 293 -6.07 -25.40 -1.25
N LEU A 294 -7.39 -25.52 -1.08
CA LEU A 294 -8.00 -26.24 0.04
C LEU A 294 -7.76 -27.75 -0.03
N ASP A 295 -7.88 -28.35 -1.21
CA ASP A 295 -7.68 -29.80 -1.42
C ASP A 295 -6.24 -30.23 -1.13
N LEU A 296 -5.27 -29.35 -1.38
CA LEU A 296 -3.86 -29.54 -1.02
C LEU A 296 -3.57 -29.29 0.47
N GLY A 297 -4.59 -29.00 1.27
CA GLY A 297 -4.48 -28.80 2.72
C GLY A 297 -4.08 -27.38 3.15
N PHE A 298 -3.99 -26.43 2.23
CA PHE A 298 -3.77 -25.03 2.60
C PHE A 298 -5.06 -24.37 3.07
N LYS A 299 -4.96 -23.39 3.97
CA LYS A 299 -6.10 -22.59 4.43
C LYS A 299 -6.23 -21.34 3.58
N LEU A 300 -7.47 -20.90 3.32
CA LEU A 300 -7.67 -19.58 2.72
C LEU A 300 -7.05 -18.49 3.62
N THR A 301 -6.58 -17.43 2.99
CA THR A 301 -6.12 -16.21 3.66
C THR A 301 -7.15 -15.11 3.46
N ALA A 302 -7.16 -14.07 4.31
CA ALA A 302 -8.08 -12.94 4.14
C ALA A 302 -7.93 -12.33 2.73
N SER A 303 -6.70 -12.23 2.23
CA SER A 303 -6.41 -11.79 0.85
C SER A 303 -7.00 -12.72 -0.22
N THR A 304 -7.07 -14.03 0.01
CA THR A 304 -7.69 -14.97 -0.95
C THR A 304 -9.18 -14.68 -1.10
N CYS A 305 -9.89 -14.53 0.02
CA CYS A 305 -11.30 -14.17 0.04
C CYS A 305 -11.52 -12.77 -0.55
N GLU A 306 -10.67 -11.79 -0.21
CA GLU A 306 -10.74 -10.45 -0.76
C GLU A 306 -10.60 -10.45 -2.30
N ILE A 307 -9.59 -11.14 -2.84
CA ILE A 307 -9.37 -11.22 -4.30
C ILE A 307 -10.59 -11.80 -5.01
N LEU A 308 -11.16 -12.89 -4.50
CA LEU A 308 -12.30 -13.57 -5.12
C LEU A 308 -13.59 -12.75 -4.99
N ILE A 309 -13.94 -12.37 -3.77
CA ILE A 309 -15.20 -11.69 -3.47
C ILE A 309 -15.19 -10.27 -4.06
N HIS A 310 -14.14 -9.47 -3.83
CA HIS A 310 -14.06 -8.13 -4.45
C HIS A 310 -13.96 -8.23 -5.96
N GLY A 311 -13.23 -9.21 -6.51
CA GLY A 311 -13.09 -9.38 -7.94
C GLY A 311 -14.41 -9.71 -8.63
N LEU A 312 -15.24 -10.58 -8.05
CA LEU A 312 -16.61 -10.85 -8.52
C LEU A 312 -17.52 -9.62 -8.38
N CYS A 313 -17.45 -8.92 -7.25
CA CYS A 313 -18.24 -7.72 -7.00
C CYS A 313 -17.95 -6.60 -8.01
N ARG A 314 -16.67 -6.39 -8.35
CA ARG A 314 -16.24 -5.39 -9.34
C ARG A 314 -16.77 -5.65 -10.75
N ASP A 315 -17.03 -6.91 -11.10
CA ASP A 315 -17.62 -7.28 -12.39
C ASP A 315 -19.16 -7.30 -12.34
N GLY A 316 -19.78 -6.94 -11.20
CA GLY A 316 -21.22 -6.96 -11.01
C GLY A 316 -21.80 -8.36 -10.75
N ARG A 317 -20.95 -9.38 -10.54
CA ARG A 317 -21.35 -10.76 -10.28
C ARG A 317 -21.65 -10.98 -8.79
N ASN A 318 -22.44 -10.09 -8.20
CA ASN A 318 -22.69 -10.03 -6.76
C ASN A 318 -23.40 -11.28 -6.22
N GLN A 319 -24.28 -11.88 -7.04
CA GLN A 319 -24.97 -13.12 -6.68
C GLN A 319 -23.99 -14.30 -6.51
N GLU A 320 -23.02 -14.42 -7.41
CA GLU A 320 -22.02 -15.49 -7.34
C GLU A 320 -21.02 -15.25 -6.23
N ALA A 321 -20.69 -13.98 -5.95
CA ALA A 321 -19.87 -13.62 -4.80
C ALA A 321 -20.56 -14.03 -3.48
N PHE A 322 -21.87 -13.79 -3.36
CA PHE A 322 -22.67 -14.26 -2.24
C PHE A 322 -22.64 -15.79 -2.10
N GLU A 323 -22.94 -16.53 -3.18
CA GLU A 323 -22.96 -17.99 -3.15
C GLU A 323 -21.59 -18.58 -2.81
N LEU A 324 -20.51 -17.99 -3.33
CA LEU A 324 -19.15 -18.40 -3.03
C LEU A 324 -18.80 -18.18 -1.56
N LEU A 325 -19.14 -17.01 -1.00
CA LEU A 325 -18.91 -16.73 0.42
C LEU A 325 -19.69 -17.70 1.31
N MET A 326 -20.95 -17.98 0.98
CA MET A 326 -21.77 -18.95 1.71
C MET A 326 -21.17 -20.37 1.63
N ASN A 327 -20.63 -20.77 0.47
CA ASN A 327 -19.92 -22.05 0.32
C ASN A 327 -18.68 -22.11 1.22
N PHE A 328 -17.87 -21.06 1.25
CA PHE A 328 -16.69 -20.99 2.12
C PHE A 328 -17.07 -20.99 3.60
N MET A 329 -18.14 -20.29 3.97
CA MET A 329 -18.67 -20.32 5.33
C MET A 329 -19.13 -21.72 5.70
N ALA A 330 -19.88 -22.41 4.84
CA ALA A 330 -20.36 -23.78 5.08
C ALA A 330 -19.20 -24.77 5.29
N LYS A 331 -18.12 -24.65 4.51
CA LYS A 331 -16.89 -25.45 4.67
C LYS A 331 -16.04 -25.05 5.89
N GLY A 332 -16.35 -23.93 6.55
CA GLY A 332 -15.58 -23.44 7.70
C GLY A 332 -14.19 -22.92 7.34
N VAL A 333 -13.98 -22.53 6.09
CA VAL A 333 -12.65 -22.12 5.58
C VAL A 333 -12.46 -20.60 5.51
N VAL A 334 -13.46 -19.82 5.91
CA VAL A 334 -13.35 -18.35 5.95
C VAL A 334 -12.38 -17.92 7.07
N PRO A 335 -11.34 -17.13 6.75
CA PRO A 335 -10.38 -16.61 7.73
C PRO A 335 -11.04 -15.69 8.76
N ASP A 336 -10.50 -15.65 9.98
CA ASP A 336 -11.08 -14.83 11.07
C ASP A 336 -10.94 -13.32 10.82
N GLU A 337 -9.88 -12.90 10.12
CA GLU A 337 -9.59 -11.49 9.81
C GLU A 337 -10.39 -10.94 8.62
N PHE A 338 -11.12 -11.79 7.89
CA PHE A 338 -11.83 -11.37 6.68
C PHE A 338 -13.14 -10.67 7.01
N ASP A 339 -13.32 -9.44 6.53
CA ASP A 339 -14.62 -8.75 6.50
C ASP A 339 -15.32 -8.89 5.14
N CYS A 340 -16.65 -8.75 5.13
CA CYS A 340 -17.47 -8.85 3.93
C CYS A 340 -18.07 -7.48 3.48
N LEU A 341 -17.41 -6.37 3.84
CA LEU A 341 -17.91 -5.00 3.62
C LEU A 341 -18.31 -4.76 2.16
N VAL A 342 -17.41 -5.01 1.22
CA VAL A 342 -17.65 -4.71 -0.21
C VAL A 342 -18.82 -5.52 -0.76
N LEU A 343 -18.98 -6.78 -0.36
CA LEU A 343 -20.12 -7.58 -0.82
C LEU A 343 -21.44 -7.02 -0.27
N ILE A 344 -21.46 -6.64 1.02
CA ILE A 344 -22.65 -6.03 1.65
C ILE A 344 -22.98 -4.69 0.99
N GLU A 345 -22.00 -3.81 0.78
CA GLU A 345 -22.19 -2.54 0.07
C GLU A 345 -22.85 -2.75 -1.30
N MET A 346 -22.33 -3.69 -2.09
CA MET A 346 -22.86 -3.97 -3.42
C MET A 346 -24.26 -4.61 -3.38
N LEU A 347 -24.54 -5.51 -2.44
CA LEU A 347 -25.87 -6.09 -2.26
C LEU A 347 -26.91 -5.04 -1.83
N CYS A 348 -26.54 -4.13 -0.93
CA CYS A 348 -27.39 -3.01 -0.52
C CYS A 348 -27.67 -2.06 -1.69
N ALA A 349 -26.65 -1.73 -2.49
CA ALA A 349 -26.81 -0.89 -3.69
C ALA A 349 -27.75 -1.51 -4.74
N GLU A 350 -27.82 -2.84 -4.82
CA GLU A 350 -28.77 -3.59 -5.66
C GLU A 350 -30.18 -3.73 -5.05
N GLY A 351 -30.41 -3.22 -3.84
CA GLY A 351 -31.67 -3.39 -3.12
C GLY A 351 -31.89 -4.80 -2.54
N LYS A 352 -30.84 -5.63 -2.44
CA LYS A 352 -30.87 -7.01 -1.90
C LYS A 352 -30.28 -7.07 -0.50
N ALA A 353 -30.61 -6.09 0.34
CA ALA A 353 -30.03 -5.94 1.68
C ALA A 353 -30.29 -7.16 2.59
N GLU A 354 -31.32 -7.97 2.32
CA GLU A 354 -31.62 -9.20 3.05
C GLU A 354 -30.49 -10.22 2.97
N LYS A 355 -29.84 -10.31 1.81
CA LYS A 355 -28.69 -11.20 1.64
C LYS A 355 -27.50 -10.72 2.46
N GLY A 356 -27.34 -9.41 2.59
CA GLY A 356 -26.36 -8.82 3.50
C GLY A 356 -26.65 -9.18 4.97
N LEU A 357 -27.92 -9.19 5.37
CA LEU A 357 -28.36 -9.63 6.70
C LEU A 357 -28.09 -11.11 6.97
N GLU A 358 -28.31 -11.97 5.97
CA GLU A 358 -27.98 -13.40 6.05
C GLU A 358 -26.48 -13.61 6.28
N ILE A 359 -25.62 -12.91 5.51
CA ILE A 359 -24.17 -12.96 5.71
C ILE A 359 -23.81 -12.51 7.12
N LEU A 360 -24.31 -11.35 7.56
CA LEU A 360 -23.96 -10.77 8.86
C LEU A 360 -24.36 -11.69 10.02
N SER A 361 -25.56 -12.28 9.93
CA SER A 361 -26.05 -13.21 10.94
C SER A 361 -25.16 -14.45 11.04
N LEU A 362 -24.77 -15.03 9.90
CA LEU A 362 -23.88 -16.19 9.86
C LEU A 362 -22.47 -15.86 10.36
N PHE A 363 -21.97 -14.67 10.07
CA PHE A 363 -20.68 -14.19 10.60
C PHE A 363 -20.72 -14.11 12.12
N TRP A 364 -21.77 -13.54 12.69
CA TRP A 364 -21.94 -13.48 14.15
C TRP A 364 -22.11 -14.85 14.81
N GLU A 365 -22.87 -15.76 14.21
CA GLU A 365 -23.06 -17.14 14.70
C GLU A 365 -21.75 -17.93 14.73
N LYS A 366 -20.91 -17.76 13.70
CA LYS A 366 -19.60 -18.42 13.62
C LYS A 366 -18.48 -17.66 14.33
N GLY A 367 -18.78 -16.57 15.02
CA GLY A 367 -17.79 -15.75 15.72
C GLY A 367 -16.75 -15.11 14.81
N LYS A 368 -17.09 -14.83 13.54
CA LYS A 368 -16.20 -14.17 12.58
C LYS A 368 -16.16 -12.66 12.78
N PHE A 369 -15.07 -12.05 12.34
CA PHE A 369 -14.89 -10.60 12.43
C PHE A 369 -15.94 -9.86 11.58
N VAL A 370 -16.53 -8.84 12.17
CA VAL A 370 -17.46 -7.93 11.51
C VAL A 370 -17.05 -6.52 11.88
N GLY A 371 -16.75 -5.70 10.88
CA GLY A 371 -16.39 -4.30 11.08
C GLY A 371 -17.59 -3.43 11.44
N VAL A 372 -17.35 -2.35 12.19
CA VAL A 372 -18.37 -1.32 12.48
C VAL A 372 -18.97 -0.76 11.18
N VAL A 373 -18.12 -0.46 10.20
CA VAL A 373 -18.53 0.07 8.90
C VAL A 373 -19.44 -0.92 8.16
N THR A 374 -19.17 -2.23 8.27
CA THR A 374 -20.01 -3.27 7.66
C THR A 374 -21.43 -3.26 8.23
N CYS A 375 -21.56 -3.14 9.56
CA CYS A 375 -22.87 -3.03 10.20
C CYS A 375 -23.60 -1.74 9.80
N THR A 376 -22.92 -0.59 9.84
CA THR A 376 -23.53 0.71 9.51
C THR A 376 -24.01 0.75 8.06
N THR A 377 -23.22 0.23 7.12
CA THR A 377 -23.61 0.11 5.71
C THR A 377 -24.86 -0.76 5.56
N LEU A 378 -24.91 -1.92 6.22
CA LEU A 378 -26.08 -2.78 6.13
C LEU A 378 -27.33 -2.12 6.72
N ILE A 379 -27.20 -1.43 7.86
CA ILE A 379 -28.29 -0.68 8.49
C ILE A 379 -28.83 0.37 7.51
N GLU A 380 -27.97 1.16 6.89
CA GLU A 380 -28.39 2.17 5.91
C GLU A 380 -29.08 1.52 4.69
N GLY A 381 -28.52 0.41 4.19
CA GLY A 381 -29.13 -0.37 3.11
C GLY A 381 -30.53 -0.89 3.46
N LEU A 382 -30.71 -1.46 4.66
CA LEU A 382 -31.99 -1.97 5.13
C LEU A 382 -33.03 -0.85 5.34
N ARG A 383 -32.60 0.30 5.88
CA ARG A 383 -33.44 1.50 6.03
C ARG A 383 -33.93 2.02 4.67
N ASN A 384 -33.02 2.11 3.70
CA ASN A 384 -33.36 2.55 2.34
C ASN A 384 -34.30 1.56 1.61
N SER A 385 -34.26 0.27 1.96
CA SER A 385 -35.21 -0.74 1.48
C SER A 385 -36.52 -0.78 2.26
N GLY A 386 -36.74 0.10 3.25
CA GLY A 386 -37.94 0.15 4.09
C GLY A 386 -38.03 -0.96 5.15
N LYS A 387 -36.94 -1.70 5.39
CA LYS A 387 -36.88 -2.86 6.28
C LYS A 387 -36.43 -2.46 7.68
N LEU A 388 -37.24 -1.61 8.31
CA LEU A 388 -36.87 -0.98 9.59
C LEU A 388 -36.68 -1.96 10.74
N ASP A 389 -37.49 -3.03 10.83
CA ASP A 389 -37.34 -4.03 11.90
C ASP A 389 -36.01 -4.79 11.81
N GLU A 390 -35.60 -5.13 10.59
CA GLU A 390 -34.31 -5.76 10.32
C GLU A 390 -33.16 -4.80 10.67
N ALA A 391 -33.25 -3.53 10.26
CA ALA A 391 -32.26 -2.50 10.57
C ALA A 391 -32.11 -2.28 12.09
N TYR A 392 -33.24 -2.22 12.81
CA TYR A 392 -33.29 -2.14 14.26
C TYR A 392 -32.58 -3.33 14.92
N GLY A 393 -32.90 -4.56 14.48
CA GLY A 393 -32.28 -5.77 15.00
C GLY A 393 -30.77 -5.82 14.79
N VAL A 394 -30.28 -5.34 13.64
CA VAL A 394 -28.83 -5.23 13.37
C VAL A 394 -28.17 -4.24 14.31
N MET A 395 -28.75 -3.04 14.48
CA MET A 395 -28.15 -2.03 15.38
C MET A 395 -28.17 -2.47 16.83
N GLN A 396 -29.24 -3.16 17.27
CA GLN A 396 -29.30 -3.72 18.61
C GLN A 396 -28.19 -4.75 18.84
N LYS A 397 -28.03 -5.73 17.94
CA LYS A 397 -26.96 -6.74 18.04
C LYS A 397 -25.56 -6.13 17.99
N MET A 398 -25.38 -5.08 17.20
CA MET A 398 -24.12 -4.32 17.14
C MET A 398 -23.76 -3.74 18.52
N VAL A 399 -24.71 -3.08 19.18
CA VAL A 399 -24.53 -2.52 20.53
C VAL A 399 -24.30 -3.63 21.57
N GLU A 400 -25.05 -4.73 21.51
CA GLU A 400 -24.89 -5.88 22.43
C GLU A 400 -23.49 -6.50 22.36
N LYS A 401 -22.87 -6.48 21.16
CA LYS A 401 -21.49 -6.95 20.94
C LYS A 401 -20.43 -5.91 21.30
N GLY A 402 -20.82 -4.77 21.89
CA GLY A 402 -19.92 -3.69 22.29
C GLY A 402 -19.41 -2.83 21.12
N MET A 403 -20.04 -2.92 19.96
CA MET A 403 -19.73 -2.08 18.80
C MET A 403 -20.62 -0.83 18.87
N LEU A 404 -20.01 0.35 19.01
CA LEU A 404 -20.76 1.60 19.07
C LEU A 404 -21.13 2.09 17.67
N PRO A 405 -22.42 2.33 17.37
CA PRO A 405 -22.82 2.95 16.12
C PRO A 405 -22.32 4.39 16.08
N ASP A 406 -22.05 4.89 14.87
CA ASP A 406 -21.81 6.31 14.70
C ASP A 406 -23.10 7.11 14.97
N ARG A 407 -22.93 8.35 15.46
CA ARG A 407 -24.06 9.19 15.87
C ARG A 407 -25.02 9.48 14.72
N ILE A 408 -24.52 9.53 13.49
CA ILE A 408 -25.35 9.83 12.32
C ILE A 408 -26.26 8.64 12.04
N THR A 409 -25.70 7.44 11.85
CA THR A 409 -26.49 6.22 11.59
C THR A 409 -27.49 5.95 12.72
N PHE A 410 -27.09 6.16 13.98
CA PHE A 410 -27.99 6.03 15.13
C PHE A 410 -29.17 7.01 15.04
N ASN A 411 -28.89 8.30 14.86
CA ASN A 411 -29.92 9.33 14.80
C ASN A 411 -30.87 9.11 13.61
N CYS A 412 -30.35 8.70 12.46
CA CYS A 412 -31.17 8.44 11.30
C CYS A 412 -32.09 7.22 11.51
N LEU A 413 -31.68 6.18 12.26
CA LEU A 413 -32.57 5.07 12.61
C LEU A 413 -33.65 5.50 13.62
N ILE A 414 -33.29 6.33 14.61
CA ILE A 414 -34.24 6.89 15.58
C ILE A 414 -35.30 7.76 14.89
N ASP A 415 -34.89 8.58 13.92
CA ASP A 415 -35.79 9.43 13.13
C ASP A 415 -36.76 8.60 12.28
N ASP A 416 -36.27 7.52 11.66
CA ASP A 416 -37.14 6.58 10.94
C ASP A 416 -38.15 5.94 11.89
N LEU A 417 -37.74 5.43 13.06
CA LEU A 417 -38.69 4.84 14.02
C LEU A 417 -39.76 5.85 14.46
N CYS A 418 -39.37 7.11 14.69
CA CYS A 418 -40.32 8.17 15.04
C CYS A 418 -41.30 8.46 13.90
N SER A 419 -40.80 8.54 12.67
CA SER A 419 -41.62 8.80 11.47
C SER A 419 -42.64 7.69 11.19
N PHE A 420 -42.39 6.46 11.66
CA PHE A 420 -43.30 5.32 11.55
C PHE A 420 -44.20 5.11 12.78
N GLY A 421 -44.25 6.07 13.73
CA GLY A 421 -45.14 5.99 14.89
C GLY A 421 -44.63 5.09 16.03
N ARG A 422 -43.33 4.78 16.04
CA ARG A 422 -42.66 3.90 17.02
C ARG A 422 -41.71 4.66 17.95
N THR A 423 -42.04 5.91 18.31
CA THR A 423 -41.26 6.74 19.24
C THR A 423 -40.92 6.07 20.57
N MET A 424 -41.82 5.23 21.11
CA MET A 424 -41.55 4.50 22.36
C MET A 424 -40.42 3.50 22.21
N ASP A 425 -40.37 2.78 21.08
CA ASP A 425 -39.29 1.84 20.80
C ASP A 425 -37.98 2.59 20.57
N ALA A 426 -38.05 3.72 19.86
CA ALA A 426 -36.91 4.61 19.64
C ALA A 426 -36.30 5.12 20.97
N ASN A 427 -37.14 5.57 21.91
CA ASN A 427 -36.67 6.04 23.21
C ASN A 427 -36.11 4.90 24.07
N LYS A 428 -36.76 3.73 24.08
CA LYS A 428 -36.22 2.53 24.74
C LYS A 428 -34.85 2.15 24.19
N PHE A 429 -34.67 2.25 22.87
CA PHE A 429 -33.42 1.93 22.22
C PHE A 429 -32.31 2.94 22.53
N ARG A 430 -32.62 4.24 22.62
CA ARG A 430 -31.69 5.25 23.14
C ARG A 430 -31.19 4.89 24.53
N ILE A 431 -32.09 4.57 25.46
CA ILE A 431 -31.74 4.21 26.83
C ILE A 431 -30.89 2.93 26.85
N PHE A 432 -31.27 1.94 26.04
CA PHE A 432 -30.50 0.71 25.87
C PHE A 432 -29.08 0.98 25.38
N ALA A 433 -28.91 1.73 24.28
CA ALA A 433 -27.60 2.07 23.74
C ALA A 433 -26.74 2.85 24.74
N THR A 434 -27.36 3.74 25.52
CA THR A 434 -26.67 4.52 26.57
C THR A 434 -26.05 3.62 27.64
N ARG A 435 -26.73 2.52 28.02
CA ARG A 435 -26.20 1.54 28.99
C ARG A 435 -24.94 0.81 28.50
N TYR A 436 -24.76 0.72 27.18
CA TYR A 436 -23.59 0.13 26.55
C TYR A 436 -22.51 1.16 26.18
N GLY A 437 -22.65 2.41 26.64
CA GLY A 437 -21.64 3.46 26.47
C GLY A 437 -21.82 4.33 25.23
N PHE A 438 -22.95 4.24 24.52
CA PHE A 438 -23.32 5.24 23.52
C PHE A 438 -23.68 6.56 24.20
N ASP A 439 -23.24 7.69 23.64
CA ASP A 439 -23.51 9.02 24.18
C ASP A 439 -24.46 9.79 23.24
N PRO A 440 -25.78 9.85 23.55
CA PRO A 440 -26.76 10.60 22.79
C PRO A 440 -26.41 12.09 22.73
N ASN A 441 -26.56 12.70 21.57
CA ASN A 441 -26.32 14.14 21.42
C ASN A 441 -27.64 14.92 21.40
N GLY A 442 -27.55 16.26 21.42
CA GLY A 442 -28.73 17.12 21.33
C GLY A 442 -29.61 16.85 20.10
N ALA A 443 -29.05 16.35 18.99
CA ALA A 443 -29.83 15.95 17.83
C ALA A 443 -30.66 14.68 18.10
N THR A 444 -30.11 13.68 18.81
CA THR A 444 -30.85 12.48 19.24
C THR A 444 -32.08 12.86 20.06
N PHE A 445 -31.91 13.73 21.06
CA PHE A 445 -33.02 14.20 21.90
C PHE A 445 -34.05 15.00 21.08
N SER A 446 -33.59 15.92 20.23
CA SER A 446 -34.47 16.74 19.40
C SER A 446 -35.36 15.90 18.48
N ILE A 447 -34.81 14.85 17.86
CA ILE A 447 -35.56 13.90 17.02
C ILE A 447 -36.66 13.21 17.83
N LEU A 448 -36.33 12.70 19.03
CA LEU A 448 -37.31 12.03 19.89
C LEU A 448 -38.42 12.97 20.36
N VAL A 449 -38.09 14.20 20.78
CA VAL A 449 -39.09 15.20 21.20
C VAL A 449 -40.02 15.53 20.03
N GLN A 450 -39.47 15.71 18.82
CA GLN A 450 -40.27 15.93 17.62
C GLN A 450 -41.17 14.74 17.30
N GLY A 451 -40.66 13.51 17.43
CA GLY A 451 -41.44 12.29 17.26
C GLY A 451 -42.59 12.21 18.26
N PHE A 452 -42.32 12.42 19.56
CA PHE A 452 -43.35 12.37 20.61
C PHE A 452 -44.43 13.45 20.44
N ALA A 453 -44.03 14.65 20.01
CA ALA A 453 -44.97 15.70 19.65
C ALA A 453 -45.83 15.30 18.43
N GLY A 454 -45.22 14.68 17.40
CA GLY A 454 -45.95 14.21 16.21
C GLY A 454 -46.96 13.09 16.49
N GLU A 455 -46.69 12.23 17.48
CA GLU A 455 -47.60 11.16 17.90
C GLU A 455 -48.58 11.57 19.01
N GLY A 456 -48.53 12.81 19.51
CA GLY A 456 -49.39 13.28 20.62
C GLY A 456 -49.06 12.64 21.99
N LYS A 457 -47.88 12.02 22.14
CA LYS A 457 -47.45 11.32 23.37
C LYS A 457 -46.76 12.28 24.34
N LYS A 458 -47.53 13.25 24.82
CA LYS A 458 -47.04 14.42 25.56
C LYS A 458 -46.20 14.10 26.81
N LYS A 459 -46.71 13.26 27.71
CA LYS A 459 -46.04 12.95 28.99
C LYS A 459 -44.65 12.34 28.82
N GLU A 460 -44.48 11.50 27.79
CA GLU A 460 -43.19 10.88 27.50
C GLU A 460 -42.26 11.87 26.79
N GLY A 461 -42.81 12.72 25.92
CA GLY A 461 -42.06 13.84 25.33
C GLY A 461 -41.51 14.82 26.37
N GLU A 462 -42.30 15.17 27.39
CA GLU A 462 -41.88 16.03 28.52
C GLU A 462 -40.70 15.42 29.27
N ARG A 463 -40.75 14.13 29.60
CA ARG A 463 -39.62 13.44 30.25
C ARG A 463 -38.34 13.49 29.42
N VAL A 464 -38.45 13.32 28.11
CA VAL A 464 -37.27 13.40 27.22
C VAL A 464 -36.72 14.82 27.13
N VAL A 465 -37.57 15.85 27.25
CA VAL A 465 -37.11 17.25 27.36
C VAL A 465 -36.37 17.50 28.67
N ASP A 466 -36.87 16.98 29.79
CA ASP A 466 -36.21 17.11 31.09
C ASP A 466 -34.82 16.43 31.05
N GLU A 467 -34.75 15.19 30.53
CA GLU A 467 -33.47 14.49 30.33
C GLU A 467 -32.51 15.25 29.38
N MET A 468 -33.05 15.91 28.35
CA MET A 468 -32.26 16.72 27.41
C MET A 468 -31.62 17.92 28.12
N LEU A 469 -32.37 18.58 29.01
CA LEU A 469 -31.88 19.72 29.80
C LEU A 469 -30.86 19.28 30.86
N ASP A 470 -31.11 18.15 31.53
CA ASP A 470 -30.17 17.56 32.49
C ASP A 470 -28.83 17.18 31.84
N ALA A 471 -28.87 16.74 30.57
CA ALA A 471 -27.68 16.48 29.76
C ALA A 471 -27.01 17.75 29.20
N GLY A 472 -27.54 18.95 29.49
CA GLY A 472 -26.99 20.24 29.07
C GLY A 472 -27.34 20.65 27.65
N PHE A 473 -28.35 20.04 27.02
CA PHE A 473 -28.82 20.39 25.68
C PHE A 473 -30.08 21.27 25.75
N ILE A 474 -30.19 22.25 24.85
CA ILE A 474 -31.31 23.19 24.82
C ILE A 474 -32.34 22.75 23.78
N PRO A 475 -33.61 22.50 24.16
CA PRO A 475 -34.67 22.15 23.22
C PRO A 475 -34.92 23.24 22.18
N ASN A 476 -35.25 22.83 20.95
CA ASN A 476 -35.71 23.78 19.94
C ASN A 476 -37.08 24.34 20.35
N ILE A 477 -37.16 25.67 20.50
CA ILE A 477 -38.38 26.40 20.92
C ILE A 477 -39.60 26.01 20.09
N ALA A 478 -39.46 25.84 18.78
CA ALA A 478 -40.59 25.49 17.91
C ALA A 478 -41.11 24.05 18.18
N VAL A 479 -40.20 23.12 18.48
CA VAL A 479 -40.54 21.72 18.78
C VAL A 479 -41.14 21.62 20.18
N TYR A 480 -40.58 22.35 21.15
CA TYR A 480 -41.12 22.44 22.50
C TYR A 480 -42.51 23.08 22.52
N ASN A 481 -42.70 24.19 21.80
CA ASN A 481 -44.02 24.82 21.68
C ASN A 481 -45.04 23.88 21.04
N ARG A 482 -44.67 23.11 20.01
CA ARG A 482 -45.57 22.09 19.41
C ARG A 482 -45.96 20.99 20.41
N LEU A 483 -45.01 20.52 21.23
CA LEU A 483 -45.30 19.56 22.31
C LEU A 483 -46.26 20.17 23.37
N MET A 484 -46.22 21.49 23.56
CA MET A 484 -47.02 22.22 24.54
C MET A 484 -48.35 22.74 23.99
N GLU A 485 -48.50 23.00 22.69
CA GLU A 485 -49.72 23.56 22.07
C GLU A 485 -50.92 22.61 22.16
N ASP A 486 -50.71 21.30 22.22
CA ASP A 486 -51.76 20.30 22.51
C ASP A 486 -52.38 20.44 23.93
N LEU A 487 -51.84 21.32 24.80
CA LEU A 487 -52.47 21.70 26.08
C LEU A 487 -53.69 22.61 25.93
N GLN A 488 -53.85 23.31 24.79
CA GLN A 488 -54.89 24.33 24.66
C GLN A 488 -56.24 23.75 24.21
N PHE A 489 -56.30 22.50 23.75
CA PHE A 489 -57.53 21.88 23.22
C PHE A 489 -58.10 20.72 24.06
N SER A 490 -57.52 20.37 25.22
CA SER A 490 -58.05 19.33 26.10
C SER A 490 -58.85 19.87 27.31
N LYS A 491 -59.72 20.86 27.09
CA LYS A 491 -60.69 21.32 28.10
C LYS A 491 -62.10 20.94 27.72
#